data_AF-A0A2E0VXA6-F1
#
_entry.id   AF-A0A2E0VXA6-F1
#
_cell.length_a   1.000
_cell.length_b   1.000
_cell.length_c   1.000
_cell.angle_alpha   90.00
_cell.angle_beta   90.00
_cell.angle_gamma   90.00
#
_symmetry.space_group_name_H-M   'P 1'
#
loop_
_entity.id
_entity.type
_entity.pdbx_description
1 polymer ?
#
loop_
_entity_poly.entity_id
_entity_poly.type
_entity_poly.pdbx_seq_one_letter_code
_entity_poly.pdbx_strand_id
1 'polypeptide(L)'
;MGLLVNDLQAQRIDYPPGFARLLEQCDLVWFEPLDAGYRDTYQNSDNPVMCDLALRSPKEKLEIRLKIIPWLNRDVKTQAPNVITWRALTDVAVNDDDNLISGIQLSQEEARERFGADMALMYFFKPKPIFSNYPFCRMLALAKAGKATVLVFYFFEDENNPALDYRLELIGFNRGKS
;
A
#
# COMPACT_ATOMS: atom_id res chain seq x y z
N MET A 1 -19.95 -33.06 -28.49
CA MET A 1 -18.78 -32.68 -27.67
C MET A 1 -18.94 -31.23 -27.28
N GLY A 2 -19.42 -30.96 -26.06
CA GLY A 2 -19.53 -29.60 -25.54
C GLY A 2 -18.18 -29.16 -25.01
N LEU A 3 -17.57 -28.17 -25.65
CA LEU A 3 -16.41 -27.47 -25.11
C LEU A 3 -16.91 -26.65 -23.91
N LEU A 4 -16.46 -27.05 -22.72
CA LEU A 4 -16.61 -26.28 -21.50
C LEU A 4 -15.93 -24.93 -21.73
N VAL A 5 -16.75 -23.90 -21.92
CA VAL A 5 -16.34 -22.52 -21.72
C VAL A 5 -16.08 -22.41 -20.23
N ASN A 6 -14.82 -22.61 -19.84
CA ASN A 6 -14.39 -22.27 -18.49
C ASN A 6 -14.57 -20.76 -18.39
N ASP A 7 -15.61 -20.34 -17.66
CA ASP A 7 -15.78 -18.97 -17.22
C ASP A 7 -14.53 -18.59 -16.43
N LEU A 8 -13.55 -17.98 -17.11
CA LEU A 8 -12.60 -17.07 -16.49
C LEU A 8 -13.44 -15.90 -15.97
N GLN A 9 -14.11 -16.09 -14.83
CA GLN A 9 -14.60 -14.97 -14.05
C GLN A 9 -13.35 -14.18 -13.69
N ALA A 10 -13.08 -13.12 -14.46
CA ALA A 10 -12.09 -12.12 -14.14
C ALA A 10 -12.36 -11.69 -12.70
N GLN A 11 -11.38 -11.94 -11.83
CA GLN A 11 -11.43 -11.48 -10.47
C GLN A 11 -11.70 -9.97 -10.49
N ARG A 12 -12.78 -9.55 -9.83
CA ARG A 12 -13.20 -8.15 -9.78
C ARG A 12 -13.04 -7.67 -8.35
N ILE A 13 -12.07 -6.79 -8.13
CA ILE A 13 -11.96 -6.04 -6.87
C ILE A 13 -13.04 -4.95 -6.89
N ASP A 14 -13.91 -4.94 -5.89
CA ASP A 14 -14.88 -3.86 -5.73
C ASP A 14 -14.23 -2.68 -5.00
N TYR A 15 -13.83 -1.68 -5.78
CA TYR A 15 -13.19 -0.48 -5.24
C TYR A 15 -14.16 0.39 -4.44
N PRO A 16 -13.72 1.00 -3.32
CA PRO A 16 -14.53 1.97 -2.59
C PRO A 16 -14.95 3.16 -3.46
N PRO A 17 -16.14 3.75 -3.21
CA PRO A 17 -16.58 4.93 -3.94
C PRO A 17 -15.54 6.05 -3.90
N GLY A 18 -15.23 6.63 -5.06
CA GLY A 18 -14.27 7.73 -5.17
C GLY A 18 -12.80 7.31 -5.25
N PHE A 19 -12.46 6.02 -5.11
CA PHE A 19 -11.07 5.56 -5.21
C PHE A 19 -10.41 5.92 -6.55
N ALA A 20 -11.08 5.65 -7.67
CA ALA A 20 -10.57 6.02 -8.99
C ALA A 20 -10.33 7.54 -9.15
N ARG A 21 -11.24 8.36 -8.61
CA ARG A 21 -11.10 9.81 -8.59
C ARG A 21 -9.91 10.25 -7.72
N LEU A 22 -9.70 9.59 -6.58
CA LEU A 22 -8.57 9.86 -5.70
C LEU A 22 -7.23 9.54 -6.38
N LEU A 23 -7.15 8.43 -7.10
CA LEU A 23 -5.97 8.08 -7.92
C LEU A 23 -5.70 9.15 -8.98
N GLU A 24 -6.73 9.53 -9.76
CA GLU A 24 -6.61 10.56 -10.80
C GLU A 24 -6.16 11.91 -10.23
N GLN A 25 -6.77 12.36 -9.13
CA GLN A 25 -6.41 13.61 -8.46
C GLN A 25 -4.96 13.63 -7.99
N CYS A 26 -4.44 12.48 -7.57
CA CYS A 26 -3.08 12.33 -7.06
C CYS A 26 -2.06 11.93 -8.13
N ASP A 27 -2.48 11.78 -9.39
CA ASP A 27 -1.64 11.33 -10.51
C ASP A 27 -1.00 9.95 -10.24
N LEU A 28 -1.81 9.03 -9.70
CA LEU A 28 -1.42 7.68 -9.32
C LEU A 28 -1.88 6.64 -10.35
N VAL A 29 -1.05 5.63 -10.55
CA VAL A 29 -1.35 4.44 -11.34
C VAL A 29 -1.45 3.25 -10.38
N TRP A 30 -2.58 2.55 -10.43
CA TRP A 30 -2.85 1.34 -9.66
C TRP A 30 -2.74 0.12 -10.57
N PHE A 31 -1.90 -0.85 -10.16
CA PHE A 31 -1.69 -2.11 -10.86
C PHE A 31 -2.44 -3.21 -10.11
N GLU A 32 -3.64 -3.53 -10.57
CA GLU A 32 -4.51 -4.52 -9.92
C GLU A 32 -3.89 -5.93 -9.94
N PRO A 33 -3.79 -6.64 -8.79
CA PRO A 33 -3.26 -7.99 -8.74
C PRO A 33 -4.34 -9.03 -9.09
N LEU A 34 -4.51 -9.31 -10.38
CA LEU A 34 -5.58 -10.18 -10.94
C LEU A 34 -5.32 -11.70 -10.79
N ASP A 35 -4.11 -12.10 -10.41
CA ASP A 35 -3.58 -13.46 -10.53
C ASP A 35 -3.58 -14.29 -9.23
N ALA A 36 -3.89 -13.64 -8.10
CA ALA A 36 -3.65 -14.21 -6.76
C ALA A 36 -4.89 -14.34 -5.87
N GLY A 37 -6.10 -14.19 -6.40
CA GLY A 37 -7.29 -14.40 -5.58
C GLY A 37 -7.55 -13.26 -4.60
N TYR A 38 -7.05 -12.05 -4.84
CA TYR A 38 -7.29 -10.88 -3.98
C TYR A 38 -8.75 -10.49 -3.91
N ARG A 39 -9.28 -10.42 -2.69
CA ARG A 39 -10.63 -9.92 -2.42
C ARG A 39 -10.52 -8.63 -1.63
N ASP A 40 -11.41 -7.68 -1.88
CA ASP A 40 -11.54 -6.52 -1.03
C ASP A 40 -11.97 -6.98 0.38
N THR A 41 -11.34 -6.39 1.39
CA THR A 41 -11.69 -6.64 2.81
C THR A 41 -12.34 -5.43 3.45
N TYR A 42 -12.76 -4.46 2.63
CA TYR A 42 -13.35 -3.20 3.07
C TYR A 42 -14.54 -3.38 4.02
N GLN A 43 -15.17 -4.57 4.01
CA GLN A 43 -16.33 -4.87 4.84
C GLN A 43 -16.03 -5.33 6.27
N ASN A 44 -14.77 -5.50 6.71
CA ASN A 44 -14.52 -6.12 8.03
C ASN A 44 -13.23 -5.68 8.75
N SER A 45 -12.87 -4.40 8.70
CA SER A 45 -11.99 -3.84 9.73
C SER A 45 -12.82 -3.05 10.72
N ASP A 46 -12.70 -3.34 12.02
CA ASP A 46 -13.22 -2.50 13.11
C ASP A 46 -12.58 -1.08 13.14
N ASN A 47 -11.82 -0.72 12.09
CA ASN A 47 -11.17 0.56 11.93
C ASN A 47 -11.12 1.00 10.44
N PRO A 48 -12.26 1.39 9.85
CA PRO A 48 -12.36 1.88 8.46
C PRO A 48 -11.65 3.22 8.24
N VAL A 49 -11.10 3.84 9.29
CA VAL A 49 -10.55 5.21 9.25
C VAL A 49 -9.14 5.25 8.63
N MET A 50 -8.44 4.12 8.53
CA MET A 50 -6.98 4.11 8.28
C MET A 50 -6.54 3.71 6.87
N CYS A 51 -7.43 3.32 5.95
CA CYS A 51 -7.07 2.97 4.58
C CYS A 51 -8.17 3.32 3.56
N ASP A 52 -7.75 3.73 2.36
CA ASP A 52 -8.62 4.03 1.22
C ASP A 52 -8.89 2.78 0.35
N LEU A 53 -8.07 1.72 0.48
CA LEU A 53 -8.29 0.40 -0.09
C LEU A 53 -7.66 -0.67 0.81
N ALA A 54 -8.32 -1.80 0.97
CA ALA A 54 -7.79 -2.97 1.67
C ALA A 54 -8.11 -4.24 0.89
N LEU A 55 -7.08 -5.05 0.65
CA LEU A 55 -7.14 -6.28 -0.14
C LEU A 55 -6.52 -7.43 0.66
N ARG A 56 -7.07 -8.63 0.53
CA ARG A 56 -6.48 -9.84 1.11
C ARG A 56 -6.45 -10.97 0.12
N SER A 57 -5.32 -11.65 0.05
CA SER A 57 -5.18 -12.94 -0.63
C SER A 57 -4.96 -14.03 0.42
N PRO A 58 -5.95 -14.93 0.63
CA PRO A 58 -5.74 -16.14 1.42
C PRO A 58 -4.69 -17.06 0.81
N LYS A 59 -4.57 -17.07 -0.52
CA LYS A 59 -3.60 -17.91 -1.27
C LYS A 59 -2.17 -17.47 -1.01
N GLU A 60 -1.92 -16.15 -1.05
CA GLU A 60 -0.60 -15.58 -0.80
C GLU A 60 -0.37 -15.28 0.68
N LYS A 61 -1.36 -15.53 1.55
CA LYS A 61 -1.35 -15.20 2.99
C LYS A 61 -0.92 -13.74 3.24
N LEU A 62 -1.38 -12.84 2.38
CA LEU A 62 -0.95 -11.46 2.33
C LEU A 62 -2.17 -10.54 2.39
N GLU A 63 -2.12 -9.56 3.27
CA GLU A 63 -3.08 -8.47 3.33
C GLU A 63 -2.38 -7.16 2.97
N ILE A 64 -3.00 -6.38 2.10
CA ILE A 64 -2.47 -5.12 1.58
C ILE A 64 -3.45 -4.02 1.92
N ARG A 65 -2.99 -2.97 2.59
CA ARG A 65 -3.79 -1.76 2.84
C ARG A 65 -3.11 -0.55 2.27
N LEU A 66 -3.88 0.34 1.67
CA LEU A 66 -3.41 1.54 1.03
C LEU A 66 -4.00 2.78 1.71
N LYS A 67 -3.19 3.80 1.96
CA LYS A 67 -3.64 5.13 2.32
C LYS A 67 -3.03 6.16 1.35
N ILE A 68 -3.86 6.99 0.74
CA ILE A 68 -3.50 8.07 -0.15
C ILE A 68 -3.80 9.39 0.57
N ILE A 69 -2.79 10.24 0.65
CA ILE A 69 -2.88 11.55 1.30
C ILE A 69 -2.57 12.60 0.23
N PRO A 70 -3.62 13.22 -0.34
CA PRO A 70 -3.45 14.24 -1.38
C PRO A 70 -2.64 15.43 -0.87
N TRP A 71 -1.85 16.03 -1.76
CA TRP A 71 -1.14 17.26 -1.47
C TRP A 71 -2.10 18.46 -1.46
N LEU A 72 -2.22 19.13 -0.33
CA LEU A 72 -3.04 20.33 -0.18
C LEU A 72 -2.13 21.55 0.00
N ASN A 73 -2.16 22.47 -0.97
CA ASN A 73 -1.28 23.66 -0.98
C ASN A 73 -1.40 24.56 0.27
N ARG A 74 -2.52 24.50 0.99
CA ARG A 74 -2.77 25.30 2.21
C ARG A 74 -2.64 24.50 3.51
N ASP A 75 -2.27 23.22 3.44
CA ASP A 75 -2.09 22.38 4.63
C ASP A 75 -0.67 21.80 4.67
N VAL A 76 0.18 22.42 5.49
CA VAL A 76 1.57 22.02 5.72
C VAL A 76 1.68 20.55 6.16
N LYS A 77 0.67 20.00 6.83
CA LYS A 77 0.68 18.60 7.29
C LYS A 77 0.71 17.61 6.13
N THR A 78 0.12 17.97 4.98
CA THR A 78 0.12 17.15 3.77
C THR A 78 1.39 17.30 2.93
N GLN A 79 2.22 18.30 3.25
CA GLN A 79 3.43 18.67 2.49
C GLN A 79 4.72 18.12 3.12
N ALA A 80 4.60 17.47 4.29
CA ALA A 80 5.72 16.92 5.06
C ALA A 80 5.69 15.38 5.01
N PRO A 81 6.08 14.74 3.89
CA PRO A 81 5.93 13.30 3.70
C PRO A 81 6.68 12.46 4.74
N ASN A 82 7.84 12.94 5.23
CA ASN A 82 8.56 12.30 6.33
C ASN A 82 7.74 12.28 7.62
N VAL A 83 7.08 13.38 7.96
CA VAL A 83 6.25 13.48 9.18
C VAL A 83 5.02 12.59 9.06
N ILE A 84 4.38 12.58 7.89
CA ILE A 84 3.26 11.68 7.59
C ILE A 84 3.68 10.22 7.76
N THR A 85 4.80 9.84 7.16
CA THR A 85 5.33 8.48 7.18
C THR A 85 5.67 8.04 8.61
N TRP A 86 6.40 8.88 9.34
CA TRP A 86 6.75 8.60 10.74
C TRP A 86 5.52 8.48 11.62
N ARG A 87 4.54 9.37 11.47
CA ARG A 87 3.29 9.30 12.22
C ARG A 87 2.56 7.99 11.97
N ALA A 88 2.39 7.61 10.70
CA ALA A 88 1.73 6.36 10.34
C ALA A 88 2.48 5.13 10.89
N LEU A 89 3.82 5.14 10.81
CA LEU A 89 4.66 4.10 11.38
C LEU A 89 4.45 3.98 12.91
N THR A 90 4.49 5.09 13.65
CA THR A 90 4.27 5.08 15.10
C THR A 90 2.86 4.70 15.50
N ASP A 91 1.87 5.03 14.66
CA ASP A 91 0.48 4.65 14.89
C ASP A 91 0.33 3.13 14.76
N VAL A 92 0.92 2.51 13.74
CA VAL A 92 0.71 1.09 13.39
C VAL A 92 1.68 0.13 14.08
N ALA A 93 2.94 0.50 14.29
CA ALA A 93 3.96 -0.37 14.89
C ALA A 93 3.72 -0.59 16.39
N VAL A 94 4.10 -1.76 16.91
CA VAL A 94 4.08 -2.05 18.36
C VAL A 94 4.99 -1.08 19.10
N ASN A 95 4.51 -0.62 20.26
CA ASN A 95 5.23 0.28 21.16
C ASN A 95 5.77 -0.53 22.36
N ASP A 96 6.73 -1.42 22.13
CA ASP A 96 7.48 -2.07 23.21
C ASP A 96 8.98 -2.00 22.92
N ASP A 97 9.80 -2.12 23.97
CA ASP A 97 11.25 -1.91 23.88
C ASP A 97 11.99 -3.07 23.18
N ASP A 98 11.31 -4.20 22.99
CA ASP A 98 11.89 -5.42 22.43
C ASP A 98 11.70 -5.54 20.90
N ASN A 99 10.81 -4.75 20.30
CA ASN A 99 10.56 -4.77 18.86
C ASN A 99 11.42 -3.75 18.10
N LEU A 100 12.21 -4.25 17.15
CA LEU A 100 12.99 -3.44 16.25
C LEU A 100 12.14 -2.93 15.08
N ILE A 101 12.29 -1.65 14.74
CA ILE A 101 11.84 -1.09 13.47
C ILE A 101 13.07 -0.92 12.58
N SER A 102 13.06 -1.55 11.41
CA SER A 102 14.10 -1.38 10.41
C SER A 102 13.59 -0.52 9.26
N GLY A 103 14.42 0.39 8.75
CA GLY A 103 14.06 1.32 7.69
C GLY A 103 15.11 1.34 6.57
N ILE A 104 14.64 1.39 5.33
CA ILE A 104 15.45 1.51 4.12
C ILE A 104 14.92 2.67 3.30
N GLN A 105 15.79 3.60 2.95
CA GLN A 105 15.48 4.65 1.98
C GLN A 105 16.04 4.23 0.63
N LEU A 106 15.18 4.19 -0.39
CA LEU A 106 15.62 3.96 -1.76
C LEU A 106 16.33 5.21 -2.27
N SER A 107 17.27 5.03 -3.20
CA SER A 107 17.88 6.16 -3.88
C SER A 107 16.82 6.95 -4.67
N GLN A 108 17.10 8.22 -4.94
CA GLN A 108 16.19 9.07 -5.72
C GLN A 108 15.95 8.51 -7.13
N GLU A 109 16.98 7.92 -7.74
CA GLU A 109 16.91 7.25 -9.04
C GLU A 109 15.94 6.06 -8.98
N GLU A 110 16.13 5.13 -8.04
CA GLU A 110 15.23 3.99 -7.86
C GLU A 110 13.79 4.41 -7.54
N ALA A 111 13.60 5.42 -6.70
CA ALA A 111 12.27 5.93 -6.37
C ALA A 111 11.55 6.47 -7.61
N ARG A 112 12.28 7.19 -8.47
CA ARG A 112 11.75 7.72 -9.73
C ARG A 112 11.49 6.61 -10.75
N GLU A 113 12.45 5.70 -10.94
CA GLU A 113 12.38 4.66 -11.95
C GLU A 113 11.36 3.58 -11.64
N ARG A 114 11.21 3.19 -10.37
CA ARG A 114 10.28 2.14 -9.96
C ARG A 114 8.89 2.68 -9.63
N PHE A 115 8.82 3.86 -9.01
CA PHE A 115 7.55 4.38 -8.48
C PHE A 115 7.13 5.73 -9.06
N GLY A 116 7.93 6.37 -9.92
CA GLY A 116 7.67 7.74 -10.37
C GLY A 116 7.69 8.78 -9.25
N ALA A 117 8.21 8.40 -8.07
CA ALA A 117 8.18 9.19 -6.85
C ALA A 117 9.46 10.01 -6.68
N ASP A 118 9.39 11.08 -5.89
CA ASP A 118 10.56 11.86 -5.49
C ASP A 118 11.25 11.23 -4.26
N MET A 119 10.49 10.44 -3.50
CA MET A 119 10.96 9.74 -2.31
C MET A 119 10.24 8.39 -2.17
N ALA A 120 11.01 7.37 -1.79
CA ALA A 120 10.48 6.06 -1.40
C ALA A 120 11.20 5.57 -0.13
N LEU A 121 10.42 5.29 0.91
CA LEU A 121 10.89 4.76 2.19
C LEU A 121 10.19 3.44 2.47
N MET A 122 10.95 2.45 2.95
CA MET A 122 10.43 1.15 3.32
C MET A 122 10.75 0.87 4.78
N TYR A 123 9.77 0.37 5.53
CA TYR A 123 9.92 0.01 6.93
C TYR A 123 9.45 -1.42 7.18
N PHE A 124 10.12 -2.11 8.08
CA PHE A 124 9.80 -3.45 8.55
C PHE A 124 9.60 -3.42 10.06
N PHE A 125 8.46 -3.91 10.52
CA PHE A 125 8.10 -3.87 11.93
C PHE A 125 6.97 -4.85 12.25
N LYS A 126 6.75 -5.10 13.55
CA LYS A 126 5.58 -5.82 14.06
C LYS A 126 4.40 -4.84 14.23
N PRO A 127 3.22 -5.09 13.63
CA PRO A 127 2.06 -4.22 13.79
C PRO A 127 1.37 -4.44 15.15
N LYS A 128 0.72 -3.41 15.69
CA LYS A 128 -0.14 -3.57 16.89
C LYS A 128 -1.33 -4.48 16.54
N PRO A 129 -1.80 -5.32 17.49
CA PRO A 129 -2.93 -6.21 17.26
C PRO A 129 -4.22 -5.52 16.79
N ILE A 130 -4.45 -4.27 17.20
CA ILE A 130 -5.61 -3.48 16.77
C ILE A 130 -5.59 -3.16 15.26
N PHE A 131 -4.42 -3.18 14.61
CA PHE A 131 -4.31 -2.98 13.16
C PHE A 131 -4.31 -4.30 12.41
N SER A 132 -3.57 -5.30 12.89
CA SER A 132 -3.41 -6.56 12.21
C SER A 132 -3.00 -7.67 13.17
N ASN A 133 -3.51 -8.88 12.94
CA ASN A 133 -3.10 -10.08 13.66
C ASN A 133 -1.87 -10.76 13.02
N TYR A 134 -1.39 -10.23 11.89
CA TYR A 134 -0.16 -10.72 11.27
C TYR A 134 1.07 -10.33 12.10
N PRO A 135 2.06 -11.23 12.24
CA PRO A 135 3.26 -10.95 13.02
C PRO A 135 4.19 -9.91 12.38
N PHE A 136 4.11 -9.71 11.06
CA PHE A 136 5.00 -8.83 10.32
C PHE A 136 4.23 -7.84 9.46
N CYS A 137 4.82 -6.65 9.33
CA CYS A 137 4.39 -5.59 8.43
C CYS A 137 5.59 -5.01 7.69
N ARG A 138 5.46 -4.90 6.37
CA ARG A 138 6.31 -4.05 5.55
C ARG A 138 5.49 -2.85 5.11
N MET A 139 5.93 -1.64 5.44
CA MET A 139 5.30 -0.40 4.98
C MET A 139 6.16 0.24 3.90
N LEU A 140 5.56 0.56 2.75
CA LEU A 140 6.15 1.37 1.69
C LEU A 140 5.49 2.76 1.72
N ALA A 141 6.29 3.80 1.89
CA ALA A 141 5.86 5.18 1.78
C ALA A 141 6.46 5.81 0.52
N LEU A 142 5.59 6.28 -0.38
CA LEU A 142 5.96 6.97 -1.61
C LEU A 142 5.49 8.43 -1.51
N ALA A 143 6.30 9.37 -1.96
CA ALA A 143 5.88 10.76 -2.03
C ALA A 143 6.33 11.42 -3.32
N LYS A 144 5.47 12.29 -3.86
CA LYS A 144 5.77 13.16 -5.00
C LYS A 144 5.26 14.56 -4.70
N ALA A 145 6.15 15.53 -4.78
CA ALA A 145 5.86 16.91 -4.43
C ALA A 145 4.71 17.47 -5.29
N GLY A 146 3.77 18.15 -4.64
CA GLY A 146 2.59 18.70 -5.31
C GLY A 146 1.54 17.67 -5.75
N LYS A 147 1.72 16.38 -5.44
CA LYS A 147 0.80 15.30 -5.83
C LYS A 147 0.19 14.61 -4.61
N ALA A 148 0.95 13.74 -3.95
CA ALA A 148 0.47 13.00 -2.77
C ALA A 148 1.61 12.37 -1.98
N THR A 149 1.28 11.91 -0.78
CA THR A 149 1.98 10.84 -0.07
C THR A 149 1.11 9.59 -0.07
N VAL A 150 1.69 8.43 -0.40
CA VAL A 150 1.02 7.14 -0.44
C VAL A 150 1.70 6.20 0.54
N LEU A 151 0.90 5.54 1.37
CA LEU A 151 1.35 4.52 2.32
C LEU A 151 0.73 3.18 1.93
N VAL A 152 1.58 2.19 1.69
CA VAL A 152 1.17 0.81 1.40
C VAL A 152 1.66 -0.07 2.55
N PHE A 153 0.75 -0.79 3.19
CA PHE A 153 1.03 -1.72 4.26
C PHE A 153 0.84 -3.14 3.73
N TYR A 154 1.88 -3.96 3.84
CA TYR A 154 1.87 -5.38 3.52
C TYR A 154 1.95 -6.16 4.84
N PHE A 155 0.87 -6.85 5.21
CA PHE A 155 0.78 -7.67 6.42
C PHE A 155 0.87 -9.16 6.07
N PHE A 156 1.76 -9.89 6.72
CA PHE A 156 2.08 -11.27 6.34
C PHE A 156 2.59 -12.13 7.51
N GLU A 157 2.50 -13.45 7.34
CA GLU A 157 2.94 -14.44 8.34
C GLU A 157 4.44 -14.79 8.23
N ASP A 158 5.00 -14.78 7.02
CA ASP A 158 6.36 -15.25 6.72
C ASP A 158 7.16 -14.15 6.02
N GLU A 159 8.30 -13.76 6.59
CA GLU A 159 9.22 -12.76 6.04
C GLU A 159 9.79 -13.15 4.67
N ASN A 160 9.82 -14.44 4.36
CA ASN A 160 10.30 -14.95 3.08
C ASN A 160 9.19 -15.13 2.04
N ASN A 161 7.99 -14.58 2.31
CA ASN A 161 6.86 -14.72 1.39
C ASN A 161 7.20 -14.07 0.03
N PRO A 162 7.30 -14.86 -1.06
CA PRO A 162 7.73 -14.35 -2.36
C PRO A 162 6.74 -13.35 -2.97
N ALA A 163 5.47 -13.37 -2.53
CA ALA A 163 4.48 -12.37 -2.94
C ALA A 163 4.92 -10.95 -2.54
N LEU A 164 5.74 -10.78 -1.51
CA LEU A 164 6.23 -9.47 -1.10
C LEU A 164 7.02 -8.79 -2.23
N ASP A 165 7.78 -9.53 -3.03
CA ASP A 165 8.55 -8.92 -4.13
C ASP A 165 7.65 -8.62 -5.32
N TYR A 166 6.77 -9.57 -5.70
CA TYR A 166 5.86 -9.40 -6.83
C TYR A 166 4.80 -8.31 -6.61
N ARG A 167 4.43 -8.04 -5.35
CA ARG A 167 3.38 -7.09 -4.98
C ARG A 167 3.93 -5.74 -4.53
N LEU A 168 5.24 -5.51 -4.61
CA LEU A 168 5.83 -4.26 -4.13
C LEU A 168 5.39 -3.04 -4.99
N GLU A 169 5.19 -3.26 -6.29
CA GLU A 169 4.91 -2.20 -7.28
C GLU A 169 3.43 -2.16 -7.69
N LEU A 170 2.51 -2.37 -6.74
CA LEU A 170 1.06 -2.27 -7.00
C LEU A 170 0.57 -0.83 -7.21
N ILE A 171 1.35 0.16 -6.77
CA ILE A 171 1.01 1.57 -6.95
C ILE A 171 2.26 2.40 -7.20
N GLY A 172 2.12 3.41 -8.05
CA GLY A 172 3.14 4.43 -8.29
C GLY A 172 2.53 5.70 -8.84
N PHE A 173 3.35 6.73 -8.99
CA PHE A 173 2.98 7.94 -9.70
C PHE A 173 3.17 7.77 -11.20
N ASN A 174 2.33 8.46 -11.98
CA ASN A 174 2.54 8.56 -13.41
C ASN A 174 3.91 9.21 -13.68
N ARG A 175 4.73 8.56 -14.50
CA ARG A 175 6.12 8.99 -14.74
C ARG A 175 6.21 10.16 -15.72
N GLY A 176 5.10 10.50 -16.39
CA GLY A 176 5.10 11.41 -17.53
C GLY A 176 5.91 10.85 -18.70
N LYS A 177 5.62 11.28 -19.93
CA LYS A 177 6.61 11.15 -21.00
C LYS A 177 7.61 12.28 -20.79
N SER A 178 8.87 11.94 -20.54
CA SER A 178 10.01 12.85 -20.58
C SER A 178 10.01 13.67 -21.88
#